data_AF-A0A9P6FRC7-F1
#
_entry.id   AF-A0A9P6FRC7-F1
#
_cell.length_a   1.000
_cell.length_b   1.000
_cell.length_c   1.000
_cell.angle_alpha   90.00
_cell.angle_beta   90.00
_cell.angle_gamma   90.00
#
_symmetry.space_group_name_H-M   'P 1'
#
loop_
_entity.id
_entity.type
_entity.pdbx_description
1 polymer ?
#
loop_
_entity_poly.entity_id
_entity_poly.type
_entity_poly.pdbx_seq_one_letter_code
_entity_poly.pdbx_strand_id
1 'polypeptide(L)' 'IDSGDYSTAGSSLGMQLPAIEHIVDLSKELGVTTDFILPIKGYMERAIKGGRGNEDLAALIEYTISKTKQN' A
#
# COMPACT_ATOMS: atom_id res chain seq x y z
N ILE A 1 -5.84 -11.93 -6.77
CA ILE A 1 -6.76 -11.26 -5.83
C ILE A 1 -7.78 -12.27 -5.33
N ASP A 2 -8.63 -12.81 -6.19
CA ASP A 2 -9.65 -13.81 -5.77
C ASP A 2 -9.07 -15.06 -5.12
N SER A 3 -7.84 -15.45 -5.49
CA SER A 3 -7.12 -16.57 -4.88
C SER A 3 -6.58 -16.28 -3.48
N GLY A 4 -6.51 -15.01 -3.06
CA GLY A 4 -5.83 -14.58 -1.83
C GLY A 4 -4.30 -14.75 -1.84
N ASP A 5 -3.71 -15.21 -2.95
CA ASP A 5 -2.26 -15.27 -3.11
C ASP A 5 -1.75 -13.90 -3.58
N TYR A 6 -0.98 -13.26 -2.72
CA TYR A 6 -0.35 -11.97 -2.94
C TYR A 6 1.18 -12.07 -2.95
N SER A 7 1.73 -13.28 -3.06
CA SER A 7 3.18 -13.43 -3.21
C SER A 7 3.65 -12.72 -4.49
N THR A 8 4.85 -12.16 -4.45
CA THR A 8 5.45 -11.51 -5.62
C THR A 8 6.88 -11.98 -5.83
N ALA A 9 7.26 -12.17 -7.09
CA ALA A 9 8.64 -12.40 -7.49
C ALA A 9 9.37 -11.08 -7.83
N GLY A 10 8.65 -9.96 -7.78
CA GLY A 10 9.12 -8.64 -8.22
C GLY A 10 8.91 -7.57 -7.15
N SER A 11 8.13 -6.54 -7.49
CA SER A 11 8.00 -5.30 -6.72
C SER A 11 7.16 -5.47 -5.44
N SER A 12 7.78 -5.90 -4.35
CA SER A 12 7.11 -6.04 -3.05
C SER A 12 6.72 -4.71 -2.41
N LEU A 13 5.74 -4.74 -1.51
CA LEU A 13 5.32 -3.58 -0.73
C LEU A 13 6.51 -2.90 -0.02
N GLY A 14 7.43 -3.68 0.54
CA GLY A 14 8.63 -3.17 1.19
C GLY A 14 9.57 -2.41 0.25
N MET A 15 9.61 -2.77 -1.05
CA MET A 15 10.34 -2.00 -2.05
C MET A 15 9.57 -0.78 -2.56
N GLN A 16 8.24 -0.88 -2.66
CA GLN A 16 7.40 0.21 -3.16
C GLN A 16 7.22 1.36 -2.16
N LEU A 17 7.17 1.08 -0.85
CA LEU A 17 6.89 2.11 0.17
C LEU A 17 7.91 3.26 0.13
N PRO A 18 9.24 3.03 0.10
CA PRO A 18 10.22 4.11 -0.02
C PRO A 18 10.05 4.96 -1.29
N ALA A 19 9.61 4.36 -2.41
CA ALA A 19 9.35 5.10 -3.64
C ALA A 19 8.13 6.02 -3.50
N ILE A 20 7.07 5.56 -2.84
CA ILE A 20 5.88 6.37 -2.54
C ILE A 20 6.22 7.51 -1.56
N GLU A 21 7.06 7.25 -0.55
CA GLU A 21 7.55 8.29 0.37
C GLU A 21 8.27 9.40 -0.39
N HIS A 22 9.16 9.04 -1.31
CA HIS A 22 9.86 10.02 -2.15
C HIS A 22 8.89 10.82 -3.04
N ILE A 23 7.90 10.17 -3.67
CA ILE A 23 6.89 10.87 -4.49
C ILE A 23 6.11 11.89 -3.63
N VAL A 24 5.73 11.52 -2.41
CA VAL A 24 5.00 12.39 -1.49
C VAL A 24 5.86 13.61 -1.11
N ASP A 25 7.12 13.39 -0.79
CA ASP A 25 8.00 14.49 -0.36
C ASP A 25 8.31 15.44 -1.52
N LEU A 26 8.62 14.92 -2.71
CA LEU A 26 8.81 15.74 -3.91
C LEU A 26 7.53 16.50 -4.30
N SER A 27 6.35 15.88 -4.17
CA SER A 27 5.07 16.54 -4.46
C SER A 27 4.85 17.74 -3.54
N LYS A 28 5.17 17.61 -2.24
CA LYS A 28 5.09 18.74 -1.29
C LYS A 28 6.05 19.87 -1.67
N GLU A 29 7.29 19.54 -2.06
CA GLU A 29 8.28 20.54 -2.50
C GLU A 29 7.79 21.32 -3.73
N LEU A 30 7.09 20.64 -4.64
CA LEU A 30 6.53 21.24 -5.86
C LEU A 30 5.17 21.90 -5.65
N GLY A 31 4.61 21.88 -4.43
CA GLY A 31 3.28 22.41 -4.14
C GLY A 31 2.13 21.64 -4.81
N VAL A 32 2.36 20.37 -5.15
CA VAL A 32 1.37 19.46 -5.75
C VAL A 32 0.67 18.68 -4.64
N THR A 33 -0.65 18.52 -4.74
CA THR A 33 -1.43 17.74 -3.76
C THR A 33 -1.00 16.27 -3.72
N THR A 34 -1.04 15.69 -2.53
CA THR A 34 -0.76 14.26 -2.27
C THR A 34 -2.01 13.49 -1.84
N ASP A 35 -3.19 14.11 -1.86
CA ASP A 35 -4.42 13.55 -1.28
C ASP A 35 -4.79 12.18 -1.84
N PHE A 36 -4.46 11.92 -3.11
CA PHE A 36 -4.74 10.64 -3.76
C PHE A 36 -3.80 9.50 -3.35
N ILE A 37 -2.54 9.81 -3.02
CA ILE A 37 -1.53 8.79 -2.72
C ILE A 37 -1.42 8.50 -1.22
N LEU A 38 -1.81 9.44 -0.36
CA LEU A 38 -1.75 9.29 1.09
C LEU A 38 -2.57 8.10 1.64
N PRO A 39 -3.79 7.79 1.15
CA PRO A 39 -4.52 6.59 1.59
C PRO A 39 -3.76 5.31 1.25
N ILE A 40 -3.18 5.23 0.04
CA ILE A 40 -2.40 4.08 -0.43
C ILE A 40 -1.15 3.91 0.43
N LYS A 41 -0.39 4.98 0.66
CA LYS A 41 0.76 4.98 1.60
C LYS A 41 0.36 4.44 2.97
N GLY A 42 -0.76 4.91 3.52
CA GLY A 42 -1.27 4.44 4.81
C GLY A 42 -1.65 2.95 4.82
N TYR A 43 -2.18 2.41 3.71
CA TYR A 43 -2.44 0.98 3.56
C TYR A 43 -1.13 0.18 3.52
N MET A 44 -0.13 0.64 2.77
CA MET A 44 1.19 0.00 2.67
C MET A 44 1.90 -0.06 4.02
N GLU A 45 1.90 1.04 4.78
CA GLU A 45 2.48 1.09 6.13
C GLU A 45 1.82 0.07 7.06
N ARG A 46 0.48 -0.04 7.03
CA ARG A 46 -0.25 -1.03 7.84
C ARG A 46 0.03 -2.47 7.40
N ALA A 47 0.13 -2.71 6.10
CA ALA A 47 0.47 -4.03 5.56
C ALA A 47 1.87 -4.48 5.96
N ILE A 48 2.87 -3.61 5.80
CA ILE A 48 4.26 -3.88 6.18
C ILE A 48 4.38 -4.10 7.69
N LYS A 49 3.75 -3.25 8.51
CA LYS A 49 3.71 -3.43 9.97
C LYS A 49 3.03 -4.75 10.37
N GLY A 50 2.09 -5.24 9.56
CA GLY A 50 1.44 -6.53 9.72
C GLY A 50 2.24 -7.73 9.19
N GLY A 51 3.49 -7.54 8.74
CA GLY A 51 4.35 -8.61 8.24
C GLY A 51 4.22 -8.92 6.75
N ARG A 52 3.42 -8.15 6.00
CA ARG A 52 3.11 -8.40 4.58
C ARG A 52 4.08 -7.68 3.62
N GLY A 53 5.25 -7.27 4.10
CA GLY A 53 6.20 -6.47 3.31
C GLY A 53 6.75 -7.16 2.05
N ASN A 54 6.71 -8.49 2.00
CA ASN A 54 7.16 -9.29 0.85
C ASN A 54 6.02 -9.62 -0.13
N GLU A 55 4.82 -9.07 0.07
CA GLU A 55 3.68 -9.28 -0.81
C GLU A 55 3.59 -8.18 -1.88
N ASP A 56 2.79 -8.43 -2.91
CA ASP A 56 2.49 -7.50 -3.99
C ASP A 56 1.57 -6.35 -3.55
N LEU A 57 1.47 -5.29 -4.35
CA LEU A 57 0.50 -4.19 -4.15
C LEU A 57 -0.95 -4.70 -4.08
N ALA A 58 -1.27 -5.79 -4.78
CA ALA A 58 -2.59 -6.43 -4.72
C ALA A 58 -3.04 -6.79 -3.27
N ALA A 59 -2.10 -7.02 -2.35
CA ALA A 59 -2.36 -7.27 -0.94
C ALA A 59 -3.16 -6.15 -0.23
N LEU A 60 -3.09 -4.92 -0.76
CA LEU A 60 -3.78 -3.77 -0.19
C LEU A 60 -5.30 -3.85 -0.29
N ILE A 61 -5.85 -4.70 -1.15
CA ILE A 61 -7.30 -4.92 -1.26
C ILE A 61 -7.93 -5.26 0.10
N GLU A 62 -7.21 -6.01 0.93
CA GLU A 62 -7.60 -6.40 2.29
C GLU A 62 -7.76 -5.21 3.26
N TYR A 63 -7.24 -4.04 2.90
CA TYR A 63 -7.32 -2.81 3.68
C TYR A 63 -8.30 -1.78 3.11
N THR A 64 -8.82 -2.01 1.91
CA THR A 64 -9.81 -1.15 1.25
C THR A 64 -11.25 -1.51 1.64
N ILE A 65 -11.49 -2.76 2.04
CA ILE A 65 -12.81 -3.27 2.40
C ILE A 65 -12.91 -3.27 3.93
N SER A 66 -13.81 -2.46 4.48
CA SER A 66 -14.22 -2.64 5.89
C SER A 66 -14.85 -4.04 5.98
N LYS A 67 -14.25 -4.95 6.77
CA LYS A 67 -14.90 -6.22 7.12
C LYS A 67 -16.16 -5.93 7.92
N THR A 68 -17.22 -5.59 7.21
CA THR A 68 -18.58 -5.59 7.75
C THR A 68 -18.89 -7.06 7.95
N LYS A 69 -18.92 -7.49 9.21
CA LYS A 69 -19.24 -8.85 9.62
C LYS A 69 -20.44 -9.34 8.81
N GLN A 70 -20.26 -10.40 8.01
CA GLN A 70 -21.40 -11.21 7.62
C GLN A 70 -21.80 -11.99 8.89
N ASN A 71 -23.04 -11.77 9.31
CA ASN A 71 -23.68 -12.41 10.46
C ASN A 71 -23.76 -13.93 10.29
#